data_AF-A0A4V2NI51-F1
#
_entry.id   AF-A0A4V2NI51-F1
#
_cell.length_a   1.000
_cell.length_b   1.000
_cell.length_c   1.000
_cell.angle_alpha   90.00
_cell.angle_beta   90.00
_cell.angle_gamma   90.00
#
_symmetry.space_group_name_H-M   'P 1'
#
loop_
_entity.id
_entity.type
_entity.pdbx_description
1 polymer ?
#
loop_
_entity_poly.entity_id
_entity_poly.type
_entity_poly.pdbx_seq_one_letter_code
_entity_poly.pdbx_strand_id
1 'polypeptide(L)'
;MSRKFTEQEQVRRDKLAKYEEMGVKPYAPKQDYTHTSAQLEEEFGKFTKDELHEKKIIVSVTGRMMGSRGPFIVAKDPSGQLQAYIAKKEF
;
A
#
# COMPACT_ATOMS: atom_id res chain seq x y z
N MET A 1 -8.78 -21.89 -29.59
CA MET A 1 -9.92 -21.16 -28.97
C MET A 1 -9.38 -19.88 -28.35
N SER A 2 -9.80 -18.71 -28.84
CA SER A 2 -9.43 -17.42 -28.26
C SER A 2 -10.04 -17.32 -26.85
N ARG A 3 -9.21 -17.11 -25.83
CA ARG A 3 -9.68 -16.96 -24.44
C ARG A 3 -10.41 -15.63 -24.30
N LYS A 4 -11.72 -15.67 -24.02
CA LYS A 4 -12.50 -14.49 -23.64
C LYS A 4 -12.23 -14.14 -22.18
N PHE A 5 -11.76 -12.93 -21.92
CA PHE A 5 -11.54 -12.44 -20.56
C PHE A 5 -12.86 -12.00 -19.92
N THR A 6 -12.92 -12.13 -18.60
CA THR A 6 -13.95 -11.47 -17.78
C THR A 6 -13.75 -9.96 -17.80
N GLU A 7 -14.79 -9.19 -17.49
CA GLU A 7 -14.69 -7.74 -17.39
C GLU A 7 -13.63 -7.30 -16.38
N GLN A 8 -13.52 -8.00 -15.25
CA GLN A 8 -12.53 -7.69 -14.22
C GLN A 8 -11.09 -7.92 -14.71
N GLU A 9 -10.84 -9.00 -15.45
CA GLU A 9 -9.53 -9.25 -16.06
C GLU A 9 -9.17 -8.17 -17.08
N GLN A 10 -10.13 -7.74 -17.91
CA GLN A 10 -9.92 -6.68 -18.89
C GLN A 10 -9.54 -5.36 -18.19
N VAL A 11 -10.30 -4.94 -17.16
CA VAL A 11 -10.01 -3.73 -16.38
C VAL A 11 -8.61 -3.78 -15.75
N ARG A 12 -8.15 -4.94 -15.27
CA ARG A 12 -6.79 -5.08 -14.72
C ARG A 12 -5.72 -4.93 -15.80
N ARG A 13 -5.94 -5.45 -17.00
CA ARG A 13 -5.02 -5.30 -18.14
C ARG A 13 -4.94 -3.86 -18.61
N ASP A 14 -6.09 -3.18 -18.73
CA ASP A 14 -6.13 -1.78 -19.14
C ASP A 14 -5.41 -0.88 -18.12
N LYS A 15 -5.47 -1.20 -16.83
CA LYS A 15 -4.69 -0.51 -15.79
C LYS A 15 -3.18 -0.73 -15.94
N LEU A 16 -2.73 -1.93 -16.34
CA LEU A 16 -1.30 -2.18 -16.56
C LEU A 16 -0.76 -1.27 -17.67
N ALA A 17 -1.46 -1.18 -18.80
CA ALA A 17 -1.09 -0.28 -19.89
C ALA A 17 -1.00 1.18 -19.43
N LYS A 18 -1.98 1.66 -18.65
CA LYS A 18 -1.95 3.01 -18.07
C LYS A 18 -0.76 3.25 -17.15
N TYR A 19 -0.36 2.27 -16.35
CA TYR A 19 0.82 2.40 -15.49
C TYR A 19 2.11 2.50 -16.31
N GLU A 20 2.21 1.76 -17.42
CA GLU A 20 3.34 1.86 -18.34
C GLU A 20 3.40 3.25 -19.00
N GLU A 21 2.26 3.82 -19.42
CA GLU A 21 2.18 5.19 -19.94
C GLU A 21 2.60 6.25 -18.90
N MET A 22 2.30 6.01 -17.62
CA MET A 22 2.72 6.87 -16.50
C MET A 22 4.20 6.65 -16.09
N GLY A 23 4.94 5.76 -16.77
CA GLY A 23 6.32 5.42 -16.43
C GLY A 23 6.47 4.56 -15.16
N VAL A 24 5.37 4.03 -14.62
CA VAL A 24 5.36 3.16 -13.45
C VAL A 24 5.59 1.72 -13.89
N LYS A 25 6.67 1.08 -13.42
CA LYS A 25 6.97 -0.33 -13.70
C LYS A 25 6.06 -1.25 -12.86
N PRO A 26 5.08 -1.97 -13.44
CA PRO A 26 4.10 -2.73 -12.65
C PRO A 26 4.69 -3.92 -11.89
N TYR A 27 5.81 -4.47 -12.38
CA TYR A 27 6.53 -5.59 -11.80
C TYR A 27 7.96 -5.17 -11.44
N ALA A 28 8.08 -4.06 -10.71
CA ALA A 28 9.37 -3.61 -10.20
C ALA A 28 10.01 -4.70 -9.30
N PRO A 29 11.36 -4.80 -9.28
CA PRO A 29 12.05 -5.64 -8.31
C PRO A 29 11.77 -5.18 -6.88
N LYS A 30 12.21 -5.99 -5.91
CA LYS A 30 12.03 -5.77 -4.46
C LYS A 30 12.21 -4.28 -4.11
N GLN A 31 11.18 -3.69 -3.51
CA GLN A 31 11.31 -2.38 -2.88
C GLN A 31 11.86 -2.52 -1.46
N ASP A 32 12.74 -1.60 -1.09
CA ASP A 32 13.23 -1.50 0.28
C ASP A 32 12.11 -1.00 1.21
N TYR A 33 11.90 -1.73 2.29
CA TYR A 33 11.00 -1.38 3.37
C TYR A 33 11.78 -1.40 4.68
N THR A 34 11.34 -0.59 5.64
CA THR A 34 12.03 -0.42 6.92
C THR A 34 11.43 -1.26 8.04
N HIS A 35 10.11 -1.45 8.03
CA HIS A 35 9.38 -2.11 9.11
C HIS A 35 8.30 -3.03 8.54
N THR A 36 7.96 -4.08 9.28
CA THR A 36 6.73 -4.87 9.09
C THR A 36 5.60 -4.33 9.97
N SER A 37 4.37 -4.75 9.72
CA SER A 37 3.21 -4.32 10.52
C SER A 37 3.37 -4.69 12.00
N ALA A 38 3.93 -5.87 12.30
CA ALA A 38 4.15 -6.33 13.67
C ALA A 38 5.22 -5.48 14.38
N GLN A 39 6.31 -5.12 13.69
CA GLN A 39 7.34 -4.24 14.25
C GLN A 39 6.76 -2.86 14.57
N LEU A 40 5.90 -2.32 13.70
CA LEU A 40 5.24 -1.04 13.99
C LEU A 40 4.36 -1.10 15.23
N GLU A 41 3.63 -2.19 15.42
CA GLU A 41 2.77 -2.38 16.59
C GLU A 41 3.60 -2.53 17.88
N GLU A 42 4.66 -3.33 17.86
CA GLU A 42 5.55 -3.55 19.01
C GLU A 42 6.33 -2.28 19.40
N GLU A 43 6.89 -1.58 18.42
CA GLU A 43 7.72 -0.40 18.66
C GLU A 43 6.88 0.83 18.99
N PHE A 44 5.76 1.03 18.28
CA PHE A 44 5.01 2.28 18.30
C PHE A 44 3.60 2.18 18.89
N GLY A 45 3.03 0.99 19.03
CA GLY A 45 1.67 0.80 19.55
C GLY A 45 1.47 1.23 21.01
N LYS A 46 2.56 1.39 21.76
CA LYS A 46 2.57 1.88 23.14
C LYS A 46 2.50 3.40 23.28
N PHE A 47 2.78 4.15 22.21
CA PHE A 47 2.79 5.61 22.27
C PHE A 47 1.40 6.18 22.02
N THR A 48 1.12 7.29 22.70
CA THR A 48 -0.08 8.08 22.45
C THR A 48 0.01 8.85 21.14
N LYS A 49 -1.12 9.37 20.67
CA LYS A 49 -1.19 10.18 19.44
C LYS A 49 -0.24 11.38 19.48
N ASP A 50 -0.18 12.08 20.61
CA ASP A 50 0.65 13.29 20.75
C ASP A 50 2.14 12.94 20.75
N GLU A 51 2.55 11.87 21.45
CA GLU A 51 3.93 11.39 21.44
C GLU A 51 4.38 10.94 20.04
N LEU A 52 3.51 10.27 19.28
CA LEU A 52 3.80 9.89 17.89
C LEU A 52 3.93 11.12 16.99
N HIS A 53 3.11 12.14 17.23
CA HIS A 53 3.16 13.40 16.48
C HIS A 53 4.47 14.17 16.75
N GLU A 54 4.95 14.20 17.99
CA GLU A 54 6.21 14.83 18.34
C GLU A 54 7.43 14.09 17.79
N LYS A 55 7.42 12.75 17.81
CA LYS A 55 8.54 11.93 17.34
C LYS A 55 8.75 11.99 15.81
N LYS A 56 7.72 12.36 15.04
CA LYS A 56 7.79 12.51 13.56
C LYS A 56 8.46 11.32 12.87
N ILE A 57 8.05 10.12 13.24
CA ILE A 57 8.66 8.88 12.76
C ILE A 57 8.29 8.68 11.28
N ILE A 58 9.30 8.48 10.44
CA ILE A 58 9.11 8.18 9.01
C ILE A 58 9.45 6.70 8.79
N VAL A 59 8.48 5.96 8.26
CA VAL A 59 8.65 4.52 7.95
C VAL A 59 8.22 4.21 6.52
N SER A 60 8.86 3.20 5.94
CA SER A 60 8.46 2.54 4.69
C SER A 60 7.96 1.12 4.99
N VAL A 61 6.84 0.75 4.39
CA VAL A 61 6.17 -0.56 4.50
C VAL A 61 5.78 -1.08 3.13
N THR A 62 5.70 -2.40 2.98
CA THR A 62 5.22 -3.05 1.76
C THR A 62 4.18 -4.13 2.08
N GLY A 63 3.22 -4.34 1.20
CA GLY A 63 2.16 -5.32 1.43
C GLY A 63 1.14 -5.40 0.30
N ARG A 64 0.25 -6.39 0.40
CA ARG A 64 -0.89 -6.56 -0.50
C ARG A 64 -2.02 -5.64 -0.08
N MET A 65 -2.49 -4.79 -0.98
CA MET A 65 -3.72 -4.02 -0.77
C MET A 65 -4.92 -4.98 -0.67
N MET A 66 -5.59 -4.95 0.47
CA MET A 66 -6.78 -5.78 0.76
C MET A 66 -8.06 -5.04 0.43
N GLY A 67 -8.09 -3.74 0.69
CA GLY A 67 -9.24 -2.88 0.42
C GLY A 67 -8.92 -1.42 0.65
N SER A 68 -9.78 -0.56 0.14
CA SER A 68 -9.69 0.89 0.29
C SER A 68 -11.07 1.45 0.57
N ARG A 69 -11.19 2.35 1.55
CA ARG A 69 -12.42 3.07 1.86
C ARG A 69 -12.10 4.55 2.05
N GLY A 70 -12.53 5.37 1.10
CA GLY A 70 -12.22 6.81 1.12
C GLY A 70 -10.70 7.04 1.12
N PRO A 71 -10.13 7.81 2.07
CA PRO A 71 -8.70 8.07 2.15
C PRO A 71 -7.92 6.94 2.86
N PHE A 72 -8.59 5.90 3.35
CA PHE A 72 -7.94 4.81 4.07
C PHE A 72 -7.70 3.60 3.18
N ILE A 73 -6.50 3.05 3.26
CA ILE A 73 -6.10 1.81 2.59
C ILE A 73 -5.70 0.79 3.64
N VAL A 74 -6.20 -0.43 3.50
CA VAL A 74 -5.76 -1.57 4.31
C VAL A 74 -4.79 -2.40 3.48
N ALA A 75 -3.56 -2.51 3.96
CA ALA A 75 -2.53 -3.37 3.39
C ALA A 75 -2.24 -4.55 4.33
N LYS A 76 -1.90 -5.70 3.76
CA LYS A 76 -1.52 -6.91 4.48
C LYS A 76 -0.10 -7.31 4.10
N ASP A 77 0.78 -7.40 5.08
CA ASP A 77 2.12 -7.94 4.92
C ASP A 77 2.17 -9.40 5.46
N PRO A 78 3.32 -10.07 5.47
CA PRO A 78 3.43 -11.42 6.03
C PRO A 78 3.16 -11.49 7.55
N SER A 79 3.32 -10.38 8.26
CA SER A 79 3.27 -10.32 9.74
C SER A 79 1.93 -9.84 10.27
N GLY A 80 1.07 -9.22 9.45
CA GLY A 80 -0.22 -8.70 9.87
C GLY A 80 -0.86 -7.74 8.86
N GLN A 81 -1.71 -6.85 9.38
CA GLN A 81 -2.41 -5.83 8.60
C GLN A 81 -2.07 -4.45 9.13
N LEU A 82 -2.01 -3.48 8.22
CA LEU A 82 -1.80 -2.08 8.53
C LEU A 82 -2.81 -1.21 7.78
N GLN A 83 -3.21 -0.10 8.41
CA GLN A 83 -4.06 0.90 7.79
C GLN A 83 -3.23 2.15 7.49
N ALA A 84 -3.19 2.54 6.23
CA ALA A 84 -2.59 3.78 5.77
C ALA A 84 -3.67 4.83 5.52
N TYR A 85 -3.40 6.08 5.91
CA TYR A 85 -4.19 7.24 5.52
C TYR A 85 -3.48 7.99 4.41
N ILE A 86 -4.14 8.17 3.27
CA ILE A 86 -3.64 8.93 2.14
C ILE A 86 -4.46 10.20 2.02
N ALA A 87 -3.85 11.34 2.36
CA ALA A 87 -4.47 12.64 2.19
C ALA A 87 -4.61 12.96 0.69
N LYS A 88 -5.81 13.37 0.26
CA LYS A 88 -6.08 13.77 -1.13
C LYS A 88 -5.34 15.03 -1.60
N LYS A 89 -4.61 15.72 -0.73
CA LYS A 89 -4.15 17.11 -0.96
C LYS A 89 -2.78 17.26 -1.62
N GLU A 90 -2.09 16.18 -1.96
CA GLU A 90 -0.74 16.26 -2.54
C GLU A 90 -0.56 15.25 -3.69
N PHE A 91 -1.31 15.44 -4.77
CA PHE A 91 -1.01 14.90 -6.10
C PHE A 91 -1.02 16.04 -7.11
#